data_AF-A0A6A4EAY4-F1
#
_entry.id   AF-A0A6A4EAY4-F1
#
_cell.length_a   1.000
_cell.length_b   1.000
_cell.length_c   1.000
_cell.angle_alpha   90.00
_cell.angle_beta   90.00
_cell.angle_gamma   90.00
#
_symmetry.space_group_name_H-M   'P 1'
#
loop_
_entity.id
_entity.type
_entity.pdbx_description
1 polymer ?
#
loop_
_entity_poly.entity_id
_entity_poly.type
_entity_poly.pdbx_seq_one_letter_code
_entity_poly.pdbx_strand_id
1 'polypeptide(L)'
;MIVWTHNLCKELNLARYHPTVLYQDNQATITVLTEIKGNYKTKSVDLKYQKVRDFHERGEIKVVYCLSSENLADIFTKALGPTLFRKFREQLNVMPLPTAIEVGNADGCS
;
A
#
# COMPACT_ATOMS: atom_id res chain seq x y z
N MET A 1 -5.59 2.02 9.35
CA MET A 1 -6.22 2.59 8.14
C MET A 1 -7.39 1.75 7.66
N ILE A 2 -7.22 0.45 7.39
CA ILE A 2 -8.30 -0.43 6.86
C ILE A 2 -9.61 -0.36 7.65
N VAL A 3 -9.56 -0.49 8.98
CA VAL A 3 -10.76 -0.42 9.84
C VAL A 3 -11.49 0.92 9.71
N TRP A 4 -10.75 2.02 9.62
CA TRP A 4 -11.34 3.34 9.45
C TRP A 4 -12.01 3.46 8.08
N THR A 5 -11.37 2.98 7.02
CA THR A 5 -11.96 2.96 5.67
C THR A 5 -13.22 2.09 5.63
N HIS A 6 -13.24 0.94 6.31
CA HIS A 6 -14.43 0.10 6.40
C HIS A 6 -15.57 0.81 7.13
N ASN A 7 -15.27 1.48 8.26
CA ASN A 7 -16.26 2.26 8.99
C ASN A 7 -16.81 3.41 8.14
N LEU A 8 -15.94 4.14 7.44
CA LEU A 8 -16.36 5.21 6.53
C LEU A 8 -17.25 4.68 5.40
N CYS A 9 -16.88 3.57 4.76
CA CYS A 9 -17.73 2.95 3.74
C CYS A 9 -19.10 2.57 4.31
N LYS A 10 -19.15 2.06 5.55
CA LYS A 10 -20.41 1.74 6.23
C LYS A 10 -21.26 2.98 6.51
N GLU A 11 -20.65 4.07 6.94
CA GLU A 11 -21.33 5.37 7.15
C GLU A 11 -21.88 5.96 5.85
N LEU A 12 -21.15 5.77 4.74
CA LEU A 12 -21.56 6.19 3.39
C LEU A 12 -22.52 5.20 2.71
N ASN A 13 -22.95 4.15 3.40
CA ASN A 13 -23.83 3.09 2.89
C ASN A 13 -23.29 2.38 1.63
N LEU A 14 -21.96 2.29 1.51
CA LEU A 14 -21.26 1.59 0.44
C LEU A 14 -21.12 0.11 0.77
N ALA A 15 -21.83 -0.74 0.03
CA ALA A 15 -21.72 -2.18 0.17
C ALA A 15 -20.33 -2.67 -0.28
N ARG A 16 -19.75 -3.57 0.52
CA ARG A 16 -18.48 -4.24 0.22
C ARG A 16 -18.75 -5.71 -0.02
N TYR A 17 -18.55 -6.16 -1.26
CA TYR A 17 -18.83 -7.55 -1.67
C TYR A 17 -17.61 -8.47 -1.59
N HIS A 18 -16.41 -7.90 -1.48
CA HIS A 18 -15.17 -8.66 -1.51
C HIS A 18 -14.25 -8.33 -0.32
N PRO A 19 -13.47 -9.31 0.17
CA PRO A 19 -12.44 -9.07 1.17
C PRO A 19 -11.42 -8.05 0.67
N THR A 20 -10.95 -7.17 1.56
CA THR A 20 -9.83 -6.28 1.20
C THR A 20 -8.56 -7.11 1.11
N VAL A 21 -7.86 -7.06 -0.03
CA VAL A 21 -6.55 -7.69 -0.18
C VAL A 21 -5.49 -6.81 0.47
N LEU A 22 -4.73 -7.38 1.41
CA LEU A 22 -3.61 -6.75 2.08
C LEU A 22 -2.31 -7.40 1.61
N TYR A 23 -1.50 -6.64 0.87
CA TYR A 23 -0.19 -7.11 0.41
C TYR A 23 0.86 -6.93 1.52
N GLN A 24 1.69 -7.96 1.73
CA GLN A 24 2.77 -7.97 2.71
C GLN A 24 4.04 -8.57 2.09
N ASP A 25 5.19 -7.97 2.37
CA ASP A 25 6.51 -8.41 1.90
C ASP A 25 7.25 -9.29 2.91
N ASN A 26 6.86 -9.23 4.18
CA ASN A 26 7.45 -10.07 5.21
C ASN A 26 6.68 -11.39 5.34
N GLN A 27 7.24 -12.46 4.77
CA GLN A 27 6.67 -13.80 4.87
C GLN A 27 6.51 -14.27 6.32
N ALA A 28 7.44 -13.92 7.21
CA ALA A 28 7.31 -14.27 8.63
C ALA A 28 6.05 -13.64 9.22
N THR A 29 5.79 -12.36 8.92
CA THR A 29 4.56 -11.66 9.32
C THR A 29 3.31 -12.33 8.74
N ILE A 30 3.34 -12.79 7.49
CA ILE A 30 2.21 -13.52 6.88
C ILE A 30 1.96 -14.83 7.64
N THR A 31 2.99 -15.64 7.86
CA THR A 31 2.89 -16.91 8.62
C THR A 31 2.36 -16.68 10.04
N VAL A 32 2.76 -15.59 10.70
CA VAL A 32 2.21 -15.19 12.00
C VAL A 32 0.70 -14.96 11.93
N LEU A 33 0.25 -14.27 10.88
CA LEU A 33 -1.16 -13.89 10.71
C LEU A 33 -2.04 -15.06 10.26
N THR A 34 -1.50 -16.01 9.50
CA THR A 34 -2.27 -17.11 8.90
C THR A 34 -2.20 -18.41 9.68
N GLU A 35 -1.04 -18.77 10.23
CA GLU A 35 -0.76 -20.14 10.72
C GLU A 35 -0.48 -20.19 12.22
N ILE A 36 0.27 -19.25 12.78
CA ILE A 36 0.80 -19.37 14.15
C ILE A 36 -0.22 -18.87 15.18
N LYS A 37 -0.75 -19.77 16.03
CA LYS A 37 -1.57 -19.47 17.23
C LYS A 37 -0.72 -19.36 18.50
N GLY A 38 0.38 -18.60 18.46
CA GLY A 38 1.37 -18.58 19.53
C GLY A 38 1.70 -17.18 20.02
N ASN A 39 1.76 -17.00 21.35
CA ASN A 39 2.18 -15.78 22.05
C ASN A 39 3.53 -15.28 21.51
N TYR A 40 3.53 -14.23 20.68
CA TYR A 40 4.75 -13.45 20.50
C TYR A 40 4.97 -12.67 21.80
N LYS A 41 6.21 -12.60 22.30
CA LYS A 41 6.51 -11.98 23.60
C LYS A 41 6.76 -10.48 23.44
N THR A 42 5.87 -9.75 22.77
CA THR A 42 5.96 -8.29 22.65
C THR A 42 4.58 -7.66 22.51
N LYS A 43 3.98 -7.29 23.64
CA LYS A 43 2.57 -6.84 23.78
C LYS A 43 2.09 -5.83 22.71
N SER A 44 2.95 -4.91 22.25
CA SER A 44 2.59 -3.89 21.26
C SER A 44 2.48 -4.43 19.83
N VAL A 45 3.22 -5.49 19.51
CA VAL A 45 3.18 -6.20 18.24
C VAL A 45 1.97 -7.13 18.24
N ASP A 46 1.75 -7.88 19.32
CA ASP A 46 0.63 -8.83 19.45
C ASP A 46 -0.73 -8.20 19.15
N LEU A 47 -1.04 -7.03 19.73
CA LEU A 47 -2.35 -6.39 19.56
C LEU A 47 -2.67 -6.04 18.10
N LYS A 48 -1.68 -5.59 17.33
CA LYS A 48 -1.88 -5.24 15.91
C LYS A 48 -2.07 -6.48 15.07
N TYR A 49 -1.27 -7.52 15.32
CA TYR A 49 -1.32 -8.78 14.60
C TYR A 49 -2.60 -9.55 14.92
N GLN A 50 -3.00 -9.62 16.18
CA GLN A 50 -4.25 -10.22 16.62
C GLN A 50 -5.44 -9.56 15.93
N LYS A 51 -5.47 -8.22 15.89
CA LYS A 51 -6.56 -7.50 15.23
C LYS A 51 -6.66 -7.82 13.73
N VAL A 52 -5.54 -7.83 13.01
CA VAL A 52 -5.51 -8.16 11.57
C VAL A 52 -5.92 -9.61 11.34
N ARG A 53 -5.47 -10.53 12.20
CA ARG A 53 -5.88 -11.93 12.18
C ARG A 53 -7.39 -12.08 12.38
N ASP A 54 -7.98 -11.40 13.35
CA ASP A 54 -9.43 -11.49 13.58
C ASP A 54 -10.22 -11.04 12.33
N PHE A 55 -9.74 -10.02 11.61
CA PHE A 55 -10.33 -9.60 10.33
C PHE A 55 -10.12 -10.62 9.21
N HIS A 56 -8.98 -11.31 9.21
CA HIS A 56 -8.69 -12.37 8.27
C HIS A 56 -9.59 -13.60 8.51
N GLU A 57 -9.74 -14.02 9.77
CA GLU A 57 -10.62 -15.13 10.17
C GLU A 57 -12.10 -14.82 9.91
N ARG A 58 -12.52 -13.55 10.03
CA ARG A 58 -13.87 -13.10 9.61
C ARG A 58 -14.06 -12.99 8.10
N GLY A 59 -13.02 -13.21 7.30
CA GLY A 59 -13.07 -13.10 5.84
C GLY A 59 -13.19 -11.67 5.32
N GLU A 60 -12.96 -10.65 6.16
CA GLU A 60 -13.03 -9.23 5.76
C GLU A 60 -11.74 -8.79 5.05
N ILE A 61 -10.62 -9.46 5.33
CA ILE A 61 -9.30 -9.18 4.78
C ILE A 61 -8.64 -10.47 4.31
N LYS A 62 -7.95 -10.41 3.16
CA LYS A 62 -7.09 -11.49 2.66
C LYS A 62 -5.65 -11.00 2.62
N VAL A 63 -4.76 -11.65 3.37
CA VAL A 63 -3.32 -11.32 3.34
C VAL A 63 -2.65 -12.09 2.21
N VAL A 64 -1.87 -11.39 1.37
CA VAL A 64 -1.18 -11.97 0.21
C VAL A 64 0.27 -11.50 0.19
N TYR A 65 1.18 -12.41 -0.12
CA TYR A 65 2.59 -12.08 -0.29
C TYR A 65 2.83 -11.20 -1.52
N CYS A 66 3.66 -10.18 -1.37
CA CYS A 66 4.13 -9.32 -2.46
C CYS A 66 5.62 -9.01 -2.27
N LEU A 67 6.42 -9.14 -3.31
CA LEU A 67 7.84 -8.80 -3.26
C LEU A 67 8.00 -7.30 -2.96
N SER A 68 8.99 -6.92 -2.14
CA SER A 68 9.26 -5.49 -1.84
C SER A 68 9.61 -4.68 -3.10
N SER A 69 10.14 -5.32 -4.15
CA SER A 69 10.38 -4.69 -5.46
C SER A 69 9.11 -4.40 -6.27
N GLU A 70 7.96 -4.91 -5.80
CA GLU A 70 6.63 -4.78 -6.43
C GLU A 70 5.60 -4.15 -5.48
N ASN A 71 5.93 -4.02 -4.19
CA ASN A 71 5.06 -3.39 -3.21
C ASN A 71 5.09 -1.86 -3.37
N LEU A 72 4.17 -1.35 -4.19
CA LEU A 72 4.05 0.09 -4.47
C LEU A 72 3.93 0.95 -3.20
N ALA A 73 3.38 0.43 -2.11
CA ALA A 73 3.25 1.14 -0.85
C ALA A 73 4.60 1.47 -0.18
N ASP A 74 5.68 0.77 -0.57
CA ASP A 74 7.02 1.01 -0.04
C ASP A 74 7.50 2.43 -0.37
N ILE A 75 7.04 3.05 -1.47
CA ILE A 75 7.40 4.43 -1.82
C ILE A 75 6.93 5.45 -0.75
N PHE A 76 5.88 5.13 0.00
CA PHE A 76 5.33 6.02 1.03
C PHE A 76 5.88 5.74 2.43
N THR A 77 6.59 4.63 2.63
CA THR A 77 6.94 4.13 3.97
C THR A 77 8.43 3.87 4.17
N LYS A 78 9.21 3.72 3.08
CA LYS A 78 10.63 3.40 3.11
C LYS A 78 11.43 4.43 2.30
N ALA A 79 12.67 4.66 2.72
CA ALA A 79 13.64 5.39 1.90
C ALA A 79 14.18 4.43 0.81
N LEU A 80 13.63 4.56 -0.40
CA LEU A 80 13.98 3.69 -1.53
C LEU A 80 15.19 4.21 -2.29
N GLY A 81 16.00 3.29 -2.82
CA GLY A 81 17.07 3.63 -3.76
C GLY A 81 16.52 4.22 -5.07
N PRO A 82 17.33 4.99 -5.82
CA PRO A 82 16.87 5.75 -6.99
C PRO A 82 16.13 4.92 -8.04
N THR A 83 16.61 3.70 -8.29
CA THR A 83 16.03 2.78 -9.29
C THR A 83 14.61 2.36 -8.92
N LEU A 84 14.40 1.94 -7.67
CA LEU A 84 13.10 1.45 -7.20
C LEU A 84 12.12 2.61 -7.00
N PHE A 85 12.61 3.75 -6.51
CA PHE A 85 11.82 4.98 -6.43
C PHE A 85 11.30 5.43 -7.80
N ARG A 86 12.15 5.45 -8.83
CA ARG A 86 11.74 5.80 -10.20
C ARG A 86 10.66 4.84 -10.72
N LYS A 87 10.86 3.53 -10.58
CA LYS A 87 9.88 2.51 -10.99
C LYS A 87 8.51 2.75 -10.35
N PHE A 88 8.46 2.95 -9.02
CA PHE A 88 7.21 3.18 -8.31
C PHE A 88 6.58 4.54 -8.61
N ARG A 89 7.40 5.57 -8.84
CA ARG A 89 6.93 6.89 -9.27
C ARG A 89 6.22 6.81 -10.63
N GLU A 90 6.80 6.08 -11.58
CA GLU A 90 6.19 5.83 -12.89
C GLU A 90 4.86 5.06 -12.76
N GLN A 91 4.82 4.03 -11.90
CA GLN A 91 3.57 3.28 -11.62
C GLN A 91 2.47 4.12 -10.98
N LEU A 92 2.81 5.18 -10.23
CA LEU A 92 1.86 6.13 -9.68
C LEU A 92 1.43 7.22 -10.68
N ASN A 93 1.89 7.15 -11.94
CA ASN A 93 1.69 8.19 -12.95
C ASN A 93 2.19 9.58 -12.50
N VAL A 94 3.18 9.64 -11.60
CA VAL A 94 3.79 10.89 -11.15
C VAL A 94 4.82 11.31 -12.18
N MET A 95 4.36 11.95 -13.24
CA MET A 95 5.23 12.43 -14.31
C MET A 95 5.91 13.75 -13.92
N PRO A 96 7.13 14.02 -14.40
CA PRO A 96 7.66 15.37 -14.38
C PRO A 96 6.74 16.27 -15.21
N LEU A 97 6.45 17.46 -14.69
CA LEU A 97 5.68 18.45 -15.44
C LEU A 97 6.44 18.76 -16.74
N PRO A 98 5.74 18.89 -17.88
CA PRO A 98 6.36 19.43 -19.07
C PRO A 98 6.84 20.85 -18.73
N THR A 99 8.15 21.06 -18.77
CA THR A 99 8.73 22.40 -18.69
C THR A 99 8.45 23.11 -20.01
N ALA A 100 7.21 23.49 -20.26
CA ALA A 100 6.83 24.24 -21.45
C ALA A 100 6.65 25.71 -21.07
N ILE A 101 7.70 26.50 -21.29
CA ILE A 101 7.58 27.69 -22.13
C ILE A 101 8.79 27.67 -23.05
N GLU A 102 8.66 26.99 -24.21
CA GLU A 102 9.41 27.43 -25.37
C GLU A 102 8.94 28.86 -25.64
N VAL A 103 9.77 29.83 -25.27
CA VAL A 103 9.59 31.21 -25.71
C VAL A 103 9.65 31.15 -27.23
N GLY A 104 8.48 31.30 -27.86
CA GLY A 104 8.35 31.35 -29.30
C GLY A 104 9.36 32.34 -29.86
N ASN A 105 10.22 31.85 -30.74
CA ASN A 105 11.12 32.65 -31.53
C ASN A 105 10.30 33.56 -32.47
N ALA A 106 9.94 34.74 -31.98
CA ALA A 106 9.83 35.95 -32.79
C ALA A 106 11.29 36.46 -32.91
N ASP A 107 11.92 36.61 -34.07
CA ASP A 107 11.44 37.27 -35.27
C ASP A 107 12.09 36.67 -36.52
N GLY A 108 11.27 36.22 -37.46
CA GLY A 108 11.57 36.32 -38.88
C GLY A 108 10.93 37.59 -39.39
N CYS A 109 11.70 38.67 -39.52
CA CYS A 109 11.27 39.88 -40.23
C CYS A 109 12.32 40.22 -41.29
N SER A 110 11.87 40.08 -42.54
CA SER A 110 12.35 40.67 -43.82
C SER A 110 13.85 40.72 -44.10
#